data_AF-A0A1I7UAW6-F1
#
_entry.id   AF-A0A1I7UAW6-F1
#
_cell.length_a   1.000
_cell.length_b   1.000
_cell.length_c   1.000
_cell.angle_alpha   90.00
_cell.angle_beta   90.00
_cell.angle_gamma   90.00
#
_symmetry.space_group_name_H-M   'P 1'
#
loop_
_entity.id
_entity.type
_entity.pdbx_description
1 polymer ?
#
loop_
_entity_poly.entity_id
_entity_poly.type
_entity_poly.pdbx_seq_one_letter_code
_entity_poly.pdbx_strand_id
1 'polypeptide(L)'
;MLLGFVLYFLSFNAVRFIHARDCCNRARRGYVEFTALVSFLHDPQTIDRYFKYNNTNDVYSIERNLTIVFNNNHYFMDDYYEPFENRTRVCLYKFYPQHEEMEHMHYPDGSQPRQMLFGCHSDEECCELGCCTINKYIYFWMFYPIVGTLTFGAYVARKRRIALARLRQLRESMNEP
;
A
#
# COMPACT_ATOMS: atom_id res chain seq x y z
N MET A 1 -16.47 -28.21 -17.54
CA MET A 1 -15.22 -27.45 -17.80
C MET A 1 -15.36 -25.96 -17.51
N LEU A 2 -16.40 -25.25 -18.01
CA LEU A 2 -16.63 -23.81 -17.69
C LEU A 2 -16.78 -23.52 -16.18
N LEU A 3 -17.53 -24.35 -15.45
CA LEU A 3 -17.77 -24.14 -14.01
C LEU A 3 -16.50 -24.20 -13.16
N GLY A 4 -15.57 -25.10 -13.48
CA GLY A 4 -14.29 -25.23 -12.76
C GLY A 4 -13.36 -24.04 -13.00
N PHE A 5 -13.37 -23.48 -14.22
CA PHE A 5 -12.63 -22.26 -14.55
C PHE A 5 -13.18 -21.05 -13.80
N VAL A 6 -14.52 -20.92 -13.72
CA VAL A 6 -15.17 -19.83 -12.97
C VAL A 6 -14.87 -19.93 -11.48
N LEU A 7 -14.93 -21.13 -10.88
CA LEU A 7 -14.60 -21.34 -9.47
C LEU A 7 -13.12 -21.06 -9.16
N TYR A 8 -12.20 -21.45 -10.04
CA TYR A 8 -10.77 -21.14 -9.90
C TYR A 8 -10.48 -19.64 -9.99
N PHE A 9 -11.12 -18.94 -10.94
CA PHE A 9 -11.00 -17.48 -11.02
C PHE A 9 -11.62 -16.79 -9.80
N LEU A 10 -12.77 -17.27 -9.30
CA LEU A 10 -13.38 -16.71 -8.09
C LEU A 10 -12.51 -16.91 -6.85
N SER A 11 -11.90 -18.09 -6.67
CA SER A 11 -11.01 -18.35 -5.52
C SER A 11 -9.70 -17.56 -5.61
N PHE A 12 -9.08 -17.48 -6.79
CA PHE A 12 -7.85 -16.71 -6.99
C PHE A 12 -8.07 -15.19 -6.82
N ASN A 13 -9.22 -14.68 -7.27
CA ASN A 13 -9.59 -13.28 -7.08
C ASN A 13 -9.98 -12.95 -5.64
N ALA A 14 -10.62 -13.87 -4.91
CA ALA A 14 -10.97 -13.67 -3.50
C ALA A 14 -9.73 -13.52 -2.60
N VAL A 15 -8.69 -14.34 -2.82
CA VAL A 15 -7.43 -14.24 -2.07
C VAL A 15 -6.75 -12.87 -2.30
N ARG A 16 -6.79 -12.36 -3.52
CA ARG A 16 -6.25 -11.02 -3.82
C ARG A 16 -7.10 -9.90 -3.23
N PHE A 17 -8.43 -10.02 -3.24
CA PHE A 17 -9.34 -9.01 -2.69
C PHE A 17 -9.16 -8.77 -1.18
N ILE A 18 -8.84 -9.82 -0.41
CA ILE A 18 -8.58 -9.70 1.03
C ILE A 18 -7.36 -8.80 1.31
N HIS A 19 -6.35 -8.78 0.42
CA HIS A 19 -5.19 -7.91 0.57
C HIS A 19 -5.45 -6.43 0.27
N ALA A 20 -6.59 -6.07 -0.32
CA ALA A 20 -6.88 -4.70 -0.75
C ALA A 20 -7.58 -3.82 0.30
N ARG A 21 -8.10 -4.37 1.40
CA ARG A 21 -9.05 -3.63 2.23
C ARG A 21 -8.49 -2.66 3.26
N ASP A 22 -7.27 -2.85 3.77
CA ASP A 22 -6.72 -1.95 4.77
C ASP A 22 -5.31 -1.49 4.42
N CYS A 23 -5.12 -0.16 4.39
CA CYS A 23 -3.82 0.45 4.20
C CYS A 23 -2.86 0.06 5.33
N CYS A 24 -3.36 -0.11 6.55
CA CYS A 24 -2.56 -0.47 7.73
C CYS A 24 -2.46 -1.99 8.01
N ASN A 25 -2.44 -2.83 6.97
CA ASN A 25 -2.18 -4.26 7.19
C ASN A 25 -0.66 -4.52 7.31
N ARG A 26 -0.22 -5.01 8.47
CA ARG A 26 1.18 -5.36 8.79
C ARG A 26 1.84 -6.30 7.79
N ALA A 27 1.06 -7.08 7.03
CA ALA A 27 1.57 -7.99 6.01
C ALA A 27 1.98 -7.30 4.68
N ARG A 28 1.79 -5.98 4.54
CA ARG A 28 2.13 -5.25 3.30
C ARG A 28 3.62 -4.92 3.21
N ARG A 29 4.14 -4.97 1.98
CA ARG A 29 5.50 -4.49 1.69
C ARG A 29 5.59 -2.99 1.94
N GLY A 30 6.62 -2.57 2.67
CA GLY A 30 6.88 -1.17 3.01
C GLY A 30 6.16 -0.68 4.26
N TYR A 31 5.42 -1.55 4.97
CA TYR A 31 4.89 -1.23 6.30
C TYR A 31 6.03 -1.06 7.31
N VAL A 32 5.97 0.01 8.09
CA VAL A 32 6.95 0.33 9.14
C VAL A 32 6.19 0.65 10.41
N GLU A 33 6.47 -0.11 11.47
CA GLU A 33 5.87 0.10 12.78
C GLU A 33 6.53 1.25 13.52
N PHE A 34 5.73 1.97 14.31
CA PHE A 34 6.22 2.98 15.24
C PHE A 34 7.31 2.46 16.19
N THR A 35 7.11 1.28 16.76
CA THR A 35 8.06 0.64 17.70
C THR A 35 9.42 0.36 17.07
N ALA A 36 9.47 0.08 15.76
CA ALA A 36 10.73 -0.13 15.05
C ALA A 36 11.53 1.17 14.91
N LEU A 37 10.85 2.30 14.66
CA LEU A 37 11.49 3.61 14.67
C LEU A 37 11.97 3.98 16.07
N VAL A 38 11.14 3.78 17.10
CA VAL A 38 11.51 4.02 18.49
C VAL A 38 12.77 3.23 18.86
N SER A 39 12.79 1.93 18.56
CA SER A 39 13.94 1.08 18.83
C SER A 39 15.19 1.56 18.10
N PHE A 40 15.05 2.09 16.88
CA PHE A 40 16.16 2.69 16.14
C PHE A 40 16.66 3.98 16.79
N LEU A 41 15.77 4.86 17.24
CA LEU A 41 16.11 6.12 17.90
C LEU A 41 16.78 5.92 19.26
N HIS A 42 16.50 4.80 19.94
CA HIS A 42 17.13 4.43 21.21
C HIS A 42 18.50 3.74 21.05
N ASP A 43 18.92 3.42 19.83
CA ASP A 43 20.22 2.81 19.59
C ASP A 43 21.35 3.84 19.84
N PRO A 44 22.38 3.51 20.64
CA PRO A 44 23.43 4.48 21.00
C PRO A 44 24.11 5.15 19.79
N GLN A 45 24.31 4.41 18.70
CA GLN A 45 24.91 4.98 17.48
C GLN A 45 24.01 6.01 16.81
N THR A 46 22.70 5.79 16.88
CA THR A 46 21.68 6.70 16.35
C THR A 46 21.56 7.93 17.23
N ILE A 47 21.63 7.76 18.56
CA ILE A 47 21.64 8.86 19.53
C ILE A 47 22.81 9.81 19.22
N ASP A 48 24.03 9.30 19.12
CA ASP A 48 25.22 10.11 18.83
C ASP A 48 25.14 10.85 17.48
N ARG A 49 24.37 10.30 16.52
CA ARG A 49 24.24 10.86 15.17
C ARG A 49 23.20 11.98 15.09
N TYR A 50 22.06 11.81 15.76
CA TYR A 50 20.91 12.70 15.59
C TYR A 50 20.62 13.58 16.81
N PHE A 51 21.08 13.20 17.99
CA PHE A 51 20.84 13.93 19.22
C PHE A 51 22.11 14.65 19.67
N LYS A 52 21.94 15.88 20.12
CA LYS A 52 22.98 16.67 20.76
C LYS A 52 22.80 16.60 22.26
N TYR A 53 23.81 16.08 22.93
CA TYR A 53 23.86 16.01 24.38
C TYR A 53 24.33 17.33 24.98
N ASN A 54 23.58 17.86 25.96
CA ASN A 54 23.95 19.05 26.70
C ASN A 54 24.46 18.67 28.09
N ASN A 55 25.78 18.74 28.30
CA ASN A 55 26.45 18.45 29.58
C ASN A 55 25.91 19.25 30.77
N THR A 56 25.31 20.42 30.53
CA THR A 56 24.89 21.33 31.60
C THR A 56 23.58 20.88 32.25
N ASN A 57 22.69 20.31 31.46
CA ASN A 57 21.34 19.93 31.90
C ASN A 57 21.12 18.42 31.84
N ASP A 58 22.09 17.63 31.35
CA ASP A 58 21.97 16.18 31.12
C ASP A 58 20.75 15.84 30.24
N VAL A 59 20.56 16.62 29.17
CA VAL A 59 19.41 16.50 28.25
C VAL A 59 19.90 16.27 26.82
N TYR A 60 19.25 15.32 26.14
CA TYR A 60 19.39 15.10 24.70
C TYR A 60 18.41 15.99 23.94
N SER A 61 18.90 16.69 22.93
CA SER A 61 18.10 17.59 22.11
C SER A 61 18.26 17.26 20.62
N ILE A 62 17.17 17.40 19.85
CA ILE A 62 17.17 17.25 18.40
C ILE A 62 16.99 18.62 17.72
N GLU A 63 17.69 18.87 16.62
CA GLU A 63 17.48 20.09 15.83
C GLU A 63 16.22 20.01 14.95
N ARG A 64 15.50 21.13 14.78
CA ARG A 64 14.28 21.19 13.95
C ARG A 64 14.52 20.91 12.45
N ASN A 65 15.71 21.26 11.95
CA ASN A 65 16.09 21.08 10.55
C ASN A 65 16.75 19.72 10.27
N LEU A 66 16.77 18.81 11.25
CA LEU A 66 17.42 17.52 11.11
C LEU A 66 16.55 16.57 10.28
N THR A 67 17.19 15.87 9.34
CA THR A 67 16.56 14.79 8.57
C THR A 67 16.99 13.44 9.14
N ILE A 68 16.03 12.66 9.65
CA ILE A 68 16.29 11.30 10.14
C ILE A 68 16.12 10.32 8.99
N VAL A 69 17.15 9.53 8.72
CA VAL A 69 17.08 8.49 7.69
C VAL A 69 16.86 7.14 8.35
N PHE A 70 15.70 6.53 8.10
CA PHE A 70 15.35 5.21 8.60
C PHE A 70 14.63 4.41 7.51
N ASN A 71 15.01 3.14 7.31
CA ASN A 71 14.41 2.25 6.30
C ASN A 71 14.28 2.89 4.89
N ASN A 72 15.32 3.60 4.43
CA ASN A 72 15.36 4.37 3.17
C ASN A 72 14.32 5.49 3.04
N ASN A 73 13.72 5.92 4.14
CA ASN A 73 12.81 7.07 4.19
C ASN A 73 13.47 8.22 4.94
N HIS A 74 13.21 9.43 4.45
CA HIS A 74 13.61 10.68 5.08
C HIS A 74 12.44 11.18 5.91
N TYR A 75 12.66 11.22 7.22
CA TYR A 75 11.71 11.72 8.18
C TYR A 75 12.14 13.10 8.65
N PHE A 76 11.17 14.00 8.69
CA PHE A 76 11.29 15.38 9.08
C PHE A 76 10.39 15.66 10.27
N MET A 77 10.77 16.62 11.11
CA MET A 77 9.99 16.96 12.30
C MET A 77 9.19 18.24 12.09
N ASP A 78 7.95 18.24 12.59
CA ASP A 78 7.01 19.37 12.56
C ASP A 78 6.85 20.01 11.17
N ASP A 79 7.14 21.31 11.03
CA ASP A 79 6.82 22.07 9.81
C ASP A 79 7.98 22.09 8.80
N TYR A 80 9.13 21.48 9.14
CA TYR A 80 10.31 21.52 8.30
C TYR A 80 10.31 20.39 7.26
N TYR A 81 9.45 20.48 6.24
CA TYR A 81 9.45 19.51 5.15
C TYR A 81 10.25 20.01 3.95
N GLU A 82 11.34 19.32 3.63
CA GLU A 82 12.04 19.48 2.36
C GLU A 82 11.62 18.37 1.39
N PRO A 83 11.07 18.72 0.21
CA PRO A 83 10.70 17.73 -0.79
C PRO A 83 11.96 17.04 -1.34
N PHE A 84 12.12 15.78 -0.98
CA PHE A 84 13.23 14.94 -1.43
C PHE A 84 12.79 13.99 -2.55
N GLU A 85 13.63 13.82 -3.58
CA GLU A 85 13.52 12.88 -4.72
C GLU A 85 12.10 12.41 -5.11
N ASN A 86 11.42 13.16 -5.97
CA ASN A 86 10.20 12.74 -6.69
C ASN A 86 9.07 12.16 -5.82
N ARG A 87 9.10 12.40 -4.51
CA ARG A 87 8.06 11.97 -3.57
C ARG A 87 6.91 12.98 -3.61
N THR A 88 5.92 12.70 -4.42
CA THR A 88 4.78 13.61 -4.65
C THR A 88 3.74 13.60 -3.52
N ARG A 89 3.77 12.59 -2.64
CA ARG A 89 2.82 12.46 -1.53
C ARG A 89 3.54 12.67 -0.21
N VAL A 90 2.98 13.53 0.64
CA VAL A 90 3.49 13.78 2.00
C VAL A 90 2.58 13.09 3.00
N CYS A 91 3.16 12.27 3.85
CA CYS A 91 2.51 11.57 4.94
C CYS A 91 2.83 12.28 6.26
N LEU A 92 1.79 12.50 7.06
CA LEU A 92 1.88 13.12 8.38
C LEU A 92 1.54 12.08 9.43
N TYR A 93 2.46 11.84 10.34
CA TYR A 93 2.25 11.03 11.54
C TYR A 93 2.22 11.95 12.75
N LYS A 94 1.12 11.92 13.51
CA LYS A 94 0.96 12.74 14.71
C LYS A 94 1.41 11.95 15.93
N PHE A 95 2.32 12.52 16.72
CA PHE A 95 2.67 11.95 18.02
C PHE A 95 1.52 12.24 18.99
N TYR A 96 0.98 11.18 19.59
CA TYR A 96 -0.01 11.33 20.66
C TYR A 96 0.72 11.48 22.00
N PRO A 97 0.22 12.30 22.94
CA PRO A 97 0.86 12.54 24.24
C PRO A 97 1.00 11.30 25.14
N GLN A 98 0.41 10.18 24.76
CA GLN A 98 0.41 8.92 25.49
C GLN A 98 1.59 8.01 25.11
N HIS A 99 2.46 8.43 24.19
CA HIS A 99 3.65 7.68 23.80
C HIS A 99 4.83 8.13 24.66
N GLU A 100 4.97 7.50 25.84
CA GLU A 100 6.10 7.67 26.78
C GLU A 100 7.46 7.45 26.07
N GLU A 101 7.47 6.63 25.02
CA GLU A 101 8.65 6.30 24.20
C GLU A 101 9.27 7.50 23.47
N MET A 102 8.54 8.61 23.30
CA MET A 102 9.03 9.84 22.67
C MET A 102 9.21 10.98 23.68
N GLU A 103 9.00 10.73 24.98
CA GLU A 103 9.04 11.75 26.03
C GLU A 103 10.41 12.42 26.15
N HIS A 104 11.48 11.70 25.80
CA HIS A 104 12.86 12.20 25.87
C HIS A 104 13.28 13.04 24.65
N MET A 105 12.41 13.22 23.66
CA MET A 105 12.73 13.94 22.43
C MET A 105 12.32 15.42 22.55
N HIS A 106 13.31 16.29 22.78
CA HIS A 106 13.08 17.73 22.91
C HIS A 106 13.88 18.55 21.91
N TYR A 107 13.32 19.66 21.47
CA TYR A 107 14.09 20.70 20.78
C TYR A 107 14.97 21.48 21.78
N PRO A 108 15.99 22.22 21.32
CA PRO A 108 16.80 23.09 22.16
C PRO A 108 15.97 24.13 22.94
N ASP A 109 14.81 24.51 22.39
CA ASP A 109 13.86 25.44 23.00
C ASP A 109 12.99 24.79 24.10
N GLY A 110 13.17 23.50 24.37
CA GLY A 110 12.38 22.71 25.34
C GLY A 110 11.03 22.19 24.80
N SER A 111 10.54 22.71 23.66
CA SER A 111 9.33 22.18 23.02
C SER A 111 9.53 20.74 22.52
N GLN A 112 8.47 19.93 22.56
CA GLN A 112 8.45 18.57 22.01
C GLN A 112 7.94 18.57 20.56
N PRO A 113 8.43 17.67 19.69
CA PRO A 113 7.88 17.47 18.35
C PRO A 113 6.45 16.93 18.45
N ARG A 114 5.53 17.49 17.66
CA ARG A 114 4.11 17.10 17.67
C ARG A 114 3.77 16.16 16.53
N GLN A 115 4.54 16.23 15.45
CA GLN A 115 4.33 15.43 14.26
C GLN A 115 5.64 15.12 13.54
N MET A 116 5.60 14.05 12.76
CA MET A 116 6.66 13.63 11.86
C MET A 116 6.12 13.57 10.45
N LEU A 117 6.91 14.05 9.50
CA LEU A 117 6.57 14.12 8.08
C LEU A 117 7.52 13.24 7.30
N PHE A 118 6.98 12.50 6.33
CA PHE A 118 7.78 11.72 5.40
C PHE A 118 7.12 11.72 4.02
N GLY A 119 7.93 11.63 2.97
CA GLY A 119 7.42 11.52 1.59
C GLY A 119 7.20 10.06 1.18
N CYS A 120 6.20 9.80 0.36
CA CYS A 120 6.00 8.54 -0.38
C CYS A 120 5.82 8.81 -1.88
N HIS A 121 5.98 7.76 -2.70
CA HIS A 121 5.73 7.86 -4.14
C HIS A 121 4.24 7.96 -4.47
N SER A 122 3.92 8.39 -5.70
CA SER A 122 2.53 8.63 -6.16
C SER A 122 1.66 7.35 -6.21
N ASP A 123 2.29 6.20 -6.38
CA ASP A 123 1.70 4.87 -6.42
C ASP A 123 1.63 4.19 -5.04
N GLU A 124 2.26 4.79 -4.04
CA GLU A 124 2.28 4.32 -2.66
C GLU A 124 1.28 5.08 -1.78
N GLU A 125 0.90 4.47 -0.66
CA GLU A 125 0.04 5.08 0.36
C GLU A 125 0.71 5.11 1.73
N CYS A 126 0.32 6.09 2.54
CA CYS A 126 0.81 6.29 3.89
C CYS A 126 0.34 5.14 4.79
N CYS A 127 1.29 4.45 5.41
CA CYS A 127 1.05 3.30 6.27
C CYS A 127 1.79 3.47 7.59
N GLU A 128 1.15 4.10 8.58
CA GLU A 128 1.76 4.41 9.87
C GLU A 128 3.04 5.26 9.70
N LEU A 129 4.23 4.65 9.69
CA LEU A 129 5.50 5.32 9.39
C LEU A 129 6.16 4.89 8.06
N GLY A 130 5.47 4.07 7.26
CA GLY A 130 5.98 3.50 6.02
C GLY A 130 5.18 3.90 4.78
N CYS A 131 5.70 3.53 3.62
CA CYS A 131 5.04 3.69 2.33
C CYS A 131 4.62 2.31 1.82
N CYS A 132 3.33 2.02 1.76
CA CYS A 132 2.86 0.75 1.18
C CYS A 132 2.53 0.90 -0.28
N THR A 133 2.99 -0.04 -1.10
CA THR A 133 2.53 -0.17 -2.49
C THR A 133 1.10 -0.70 -2.52
N ILE A 134 0.14 0.08 -3.01
CA ILE A 134 -1.22 -0.41 -3.25
C ILE A 134 -1.37 -0.79 -4.71
N ASN A 135 -1.72 -2.06 -4.94
CA ASN A 135 -2.02 -2.53 -6.28
C ASN A 135 -3.44 -2.07 -6.69
N LYS A 136 -3.54 -0.82 -7.18
CA LYS A 136 -4.81 -0.20 -7.62
C LYS A 136 -5.51 -0.96 -8.76
N TYR A 137 -4.78 -1.83 -9.46
CA TYR A 137 -5.29 -2.63 -10.59
C TYR A 137 -5.98 -3.93 -10.17
N ILE A 138 -6.19 -4.17 -8.88
CA ILE A 138 -6.80 -5.42 -8.40
C ILE A 138 -8.21 -5.64 -8.96
N TYR A 139 -8.97 -4.55 -9.15
CA TYR A 139 -10.31 -4.61 -9.75
C TYR A 139 -10.27 -4.99 -11.22
N PHE A 140 -9.23 -4.58 -11.95
CA PHE A 140 -9.05 -4.94 -13.36
C PHE A 140 -8.91 -6.46 -13.52
N TRP A 141 -8.16 -7.10 -12.62
CA TRP A 141 -8.01 -8.56 -12.59
C TRP A 141 -9.30 -9.31 -12.24
N MET A 142 -10.25 -8.67 -11.57
CA MET A 142 -11.54 -9.27 -11.23
C MET A 142 -12.57 -9.12 -12.36
N PHE A 143 -12.73 -7.92 -12.91
CA PHE A 143 -13.79 -7.65 -13.90
C PHE A 143 -13.45 -8.18 -15.30
N TYR A 144 -12.18 -8.11 -15.71
CA TYR A 144 -11.76 -8.52 -17.04
C TYR A 144 -12.03 -10.00 -17.36
N PRO A 145 -11.72 -10.99 -16.49
CA PRO A 145 -12.03 -12.39 -16.78
C PRO A 145 -13.53 -12.68 -16.75
N ILE A 146 -14.32 -11.99 -15.93
CA ILE A 146 -15.78 -12.15 -15.90
C ILE A 146 -16.37 -11.70 -17.25
N VAL A 147 -16.02 -10.50 -17.72
CA VAL A 147 -16.47 -10.01 -19.02
C VAL A 147 -15.96 -10.89 -20.17
N GLY A 148 -14.71 -11.35 -20.11
CA GLY A 148 -14.13 -12.25 -21.10
C GLY A 148 -14.86 -13.59 -21.20
N THR A 149 -15.23 -14.18 -20.05
CA THR A 149 -15.96 -15.46 -20.04
C THR A 149 -17.39 -15.32 -20.51
N LEU A 150 -18.09 -14.24 -20.14
CA LEU A 150 -19.45 -13.96 -20.62
C LEU A 150 -19.48 -13.75 -22.14
N THR A 151 -18.56 -12.94 -22.67
CA THR A 151 -18.45 -12.67 -24.11
C THR A 151 -18.10 -13.94 -24.90
N PHE A 152 -17.14 -14.73 -24.42
CA PHE A 152 -16.79 -16.02 -25.04
C PHE A 152 -17.96 -17.02 -24.99
N GLY A 153 -18.66 -17.11 -23.86
CA GLY A 153 -19.86 -17.95 -23.72
C GLY A 153 -20.96 -17.57 -24.70
N ALA A 154 -21.24 -16.28 -24.84
CA ALA A 154 -22.21 -15.75 -25.81
C ALA A 154 -21.79 -16.07 -27.26
N TYR A 155 -20.50 -15.93 -27.58
CA TYR A 155 -19.95 -16.27 -28.90
C TYR A 155 -20.16 -17.76 -29.24
N VAL A 156 -19.81 -18.67 -28.32
CA VAL A 156 -19.98 -20.12 -28.52
C VAL A 156 -21.45 -20.49 -28.66
N ALA A 157 -22.33 -19.91 -27.84
CA ALA A 157 -23.78 -20.13 -27.93
C ALA A 157 -24.34 -19.68 -29.29
N ARG A 158 -23.92 -18.51 -29.79
CA ARG A 158 -24.32 -18.01 -31.12
C ARG A 158 -23.85 -18.94 -32.23
N LYS A 159 -22.60 -19.40 -32.19
CA LYS A 159 -22.03 -20.33 -33.17
C LYS A 159 -22.78 -21.66 -33.19
N ARG A 160 -23.13 -22.20 -32.02
CA ARG A 160 -23.94 -23.43 -31.89
C ARG A 160 -25.34 -23.27 -32.49
N ARG A 161 -26.03 -22.15 -32.23
CA ARG A 161 -27.37 -21.90 -32.80
C ARG A 161 -27.34 -21.87 -34.33
N ILE A 162 -26.34 -21.20 -34.92
CA ILE A 162 -26.18 -21.13 -36.38
C ILE A 162 -25.88 -22.52 -36.97
N ALA A 163 -24.99 -23.29 -36.33
CA ALA A 163 -24.67 -24.64 -36.79
C ALA A 163 -25.89 -25.58 -36.74
N LEU A 164 -26.67 -25.52 -35.66
CA LEU A 164 -27.92 -26.29 -35.53
C LEU A 164 -28.97 -25.90 -36.56
N ALA A 165 -29.10 -24.59 -36.87
CA ALA A 165 -30.03 -24.12 -37.91
C ALA A 165 -29.65 -24.65 -39.30
N ARG A 166 -28.35 -24.63 -39.65
CA ARG A 166 -27.85 -25.19 -40.93
C ARG A 166 -28.10 -26.70 -41.05
N LEU A 167 -27.89 -27.45 -39.97
CA LEU A 167 -28.15 -28.89 -39.97
C LEU A 167 -29.64 -29.22 -40.16
N ARG A 168 -30.55 -28.40 -39.63
CA ARG A 168 -31.99 -28.55 -39.85
C ARG A 168 -32.36 -28.32 -41.32
N GLN A 169 -31.85 -27.26 -41.93
CA GLN A 169 -32.09 -26.97 -43.35
C GLN A 169 -31.57 -28.10 -44.26
N LEU A 170 -30.37 -28.62 -44.00
CA LEU A 170 -29.84 -29.76 -44.76
C LEU A 170 -30.71 -31.01 -44.61
N ARG A 171 -31.23 -31.27 -43.40
CA ARG A 171 -32.14 -32.41 -43.16
C ARG A 171 -33.46 -32.26 -43.93
N GLU A 172 -34.01 -31.05 -43.97
CA GLU A 172 -35.23 -30.76 -44.75
C GLU A 172 -34.98 -30.96 -46.25
N SER A 173 -33.85 -30.48 -46.78
CA SER A 173 -33.50 -30.67 -48.21
C SER A 173 -33.27 -32.12 -48.65
N MET A 174 -32.91 -33.01 -47.72
CA MET A 174 -32.76 -34.45 -48.02
C MET A 174 -34.09 -35.21 -47.92
N ASN A 175 -35.13 -34.60 -47.37
CA ASN A 175 -36.44 -35.21 -47.16
C ASN A 175 -37.49 -34.77 -48.21
N GLU A 176 -37.17 -33.83 -49.11
CA GLU A 176 -37.98 -33.55 -50.29
C GLU A 176 -37.68 -34.61 -51.37
N PRO A 177 -38.68 -35.40 -51.82
CA PRO A 177 -38.53 -36.45 -52.82
C PRO A 177 -38.42 -35.92 -54.26
#